data_AF-A0A7X8XLH8-F1
#
_entry.id   AF-A0A7X8XLH8-F1
#
_cell.length_a   1.000
_cell.length_b   1.000
_cell.length_c   1.000
_cell.angle_alpha   90.00
_cell.angle_beta   90.00
_cell.angle_gamma   90.00
#
_symmetry.space_group_name_H-M   'P 1'
#
loop_
_entity.id
_entity.type
_entity.pdbx_description
1 polymer ?
#
loop_
_entity_poly.entity_id
_entity_poly.type
_entity_poly.pdbx_seq_one_letter_code
_entity_poly.pdbx_strand_id
1 'polypeptide(L)'
;MPAPSFSPVQDWQLRVLPIQVFVPVDLPEGFQVQSVLAEDSPDWGASYQIVFEGPEGAELTVQGTVSGVGDIFRGQSRQKFQNTWLGQGVMEFYEPESEEPVDFRSHWLQVGSEGPFHSFSGKGLEPKQALHLAENLAPRQ
;
A
#
# COMPACT_ATOMS: atom_id res chain seq x y z
N MET A 1 -9.14 -1.94 -15.55
CA MET A 1 -9.68 -0.96 -14.58
C MET A 1 -8.96 0.37 -14.83
N PRO A 2 -9.36 1.52 -14.25
CA PRO A 2 -8.60 2.75 -14.43
C PRO A 2 -7.34 2.77 -13.56
N ALA A 3 -6.30 3.44 -14.03
CA ALA A 3 -5.16 3.81 -13.19
C ALA A 3 -5.58 4.90 -12.18
N PRO A 4 -4.92 4.98 -11.01
CA PRO A 4 -5.10 6.08 -10.07
C PRO A 4 -4.96 7.46 -10.71
N SER A 5 -5.90 8.35 -10.43
CA SER A 5 -5.83 9.76 -10.81
C SER A 5 -5.44 10.62 -9.62
N PHE A 6 -4.32 11.33 -9.73
CA PHE A 6 -3.81 12.26 -8.72
C PHE A 6 -4.06 13.70 -9.16
N SER A 7 -4.37 14.59 -8.20
CA SER A 7 -4.36 16.02 -8.46
C SER A 7 -2.92 16.52 -8.73
N PRO A 8 -2.73 17.67 -9.41
CA PRO A 8 -1.38 18.19 -9.68
C PRO A 8 -0.50 18.37 -8.44
N VAL A 9 -1.10 18.69 -7.29
CA VAL A 9 -0.40 18.85 -6.01
C VAL A 9 0.08 17.49 -5.48
N GLN A 10 -0.81 16.50 -5.43
CA GLN A 10 -0.46 15.13 -5.01
C GLN A 10 0.61 14.51 -5.92
N ASP A 11 0.45 14.75 -7.22
CA ASP A 11 1.35 14.28 -8.27
C ASP A 11 2.75 14.88 -8.12
N TRP A 12 2.86 16.16 -7.76
CA TRP A 12 4.13 16.81 -7.43
C TRP A 12 4.74 16.27 -6.13
N GLN A 13 3.95 16.16 -5.06
CA GLN A 13 4.38 15.63 -3.76
C GLN A 13 5.04 14.24 -3.89
N LEU A 14 4.44 13.33 -4.65
CA LEU A 14 4.97 11.99 -4.86
C LEU A 14 6.19 11.95 -5.79
N ARG A 15 6.32 12.90 -6.73
CA ARG A 15 7.45 12.94 -7.68
C ARG A 15 8.76 13.43 -7.07
N VAL A 16 8.69 14.30 -6.06
CA VAL A 16 9.89 14.89 -5.47
C VAL A 16 10.54 14.00 -4.41
N LEU A 17 9.88 12.91 -4.03
CA LEU A 17 10.42 11.97 -3.04
C LEU A 17 11.62 11.21 -3.62
N PRO A 18 12.71 11.05 -2.84
CA PRO A 18 13.87 10.25 -3.23
C PRO A 18 13.62 8.74 -3.06
N ILE A 19 12.39 8.27 -3.24
CA ILE A 19 11.99 6.86 -3.20
C ILE A 19 11.00 6.54 -4.31
N GLN A 20 11.04 5.29 -4.78
CA GLN A 20 10.07 4.79 -5.73
C GLN A 20 8.71 4.63 -5.06
N VAL A 21 7.71 5.36 -5.57
CA VAL A 21 6.31 5.23 -5.19
C VAL A 21 5.68 4.09 -5.98
N PHE A 22 4.95 3.23 -5.28
CA PHE A 22 4.15 2.14 -5.85
C PHE A 22 2.67 2.44 -5.72
N VAL A 23 1.91 2.07 -6.75
CA VAL A 23 0.46 2.21 -6.81
C VAL A 23 -0.16 0.98 -7.47
N PRO A 24 -1.45 0.66 -7.20
CA PRO A 24 -2.15 -0.37 -7.96
C PRO A 24 -2.28 0.06 -9.43
N VAL A 25 -1.92 -0.83 -10.36
CA VAL A 25 -2.08 -0.58 -11.81
C VAL A 25 -3.56 -0.46 -12.19
N ASP A 26 -4.37 -1.29 -11.54
CA ASP A 26 -5.79 -1.45 -11.81
C ASP A 26 -6.57 -1.23 -10.52
N LEU A 27 -7.08 -0.01 -10.33
CA LEU A 27 -7.84 0.34 -9.12
C LEU A 27 -9.29 -0.19 -9.25
N PRO A 28 -9.88 -0.82 -8.23
CA PRO A 28 -11.24 -1.34 -8.36
C PRO A 28 -12.25 -0.24 -8.68
N GLU A 29 -13.34 -0.60 -9.33
CA GLU A 29 -14.37 0.37 -9.70
C GLU A 29 -14.90 1.13 -8.47
N GLY A 30 -15.03 2.45 -8.60
CA GLY A 30 -15.47 3.34 -7.53
C GLY A 30 -14.39 3.75 -6.54
N PHE A 31 -13.18 3.18 -6.59
CA PHE A 31 -12.07 3.68 -5.80
C PHE A 31 -11.48 4.96 -6.41
N GLN A 32 -11.05 5.87 -5.55
CA GLN A 32 -10.38 7.10 -5.92
C GLN A 32 -9.34 7.49 -4.86
N VAL A 33 -8.34 8.29 -5.25
CA VAL A 33 -7.35 8.82 -4.30
C VAL A 33 -8.05 9.79 -3.34
N GLN A 34 -8.08 9.44 -2.07
CA GLN A 34 -8.64 10.27 -1.00
C GLN A 34 -7.58 11.21 -0.43
N SER A 35 -6.41 10.66 -0.10
CA SER A 35 -5.32 11.46 0.47
C SER A 35 -3.94 10.95 0.05
N VAL A 36 -2.99 11.87 0.05
CA VAL A 36 -1.57 11.60 -0.17
C VAL A 36 -0.80 12.36 0.91
N LEU A 37 -0.05 11.63 1.71
CA LEU A 37 1.00 12.14 2.56
C LEU A 37 2.33 11.77 1.93
N ALA A 38 3.22 12.74 1.76
CA ALA A 38 4.56 12.54 1.22
C ALA A 38 5.51 13.45 1.98
N GLU A 39 6.50 12.87 2.61
CA GLU A 39 7.42 13.57 3.49
C GLU A 39 8.85 13.13 3.20
N ASP A 40 9.78 14.08 3.21
CA ASP A 40 11.21 13.82 3.19
C ASP A 40 11.83 14.57 4.37
N SER A 41 11.99 13.85 5.49
CA SER A 41 12.45 14.40 6.76
C SER A 41 13.94 14.08 6.97
N PRO A 42 14.76 15.04 7.45
CA PRO A 42 16.14 14.76 7.84
C PRO A 42 16.27 13.66 8.92
N ASP A 43 15.27 13.54 9.80
CA ASP A 43 15.32 12.64 10.95
C ASP A 43 14.80 11.22 10.62
N TRP A 44 13.80 11.13 9.73
CA TRP A 44 13.07 9.88 9.44
C TRP A 44 13.20 9.44 7.99
N GLY A 45 13.87 10.21 7.14
CA GLY A 45 14.00 9.98 5.71
C GLY A 45 12.68 10.15 4.95
N ALA A 46 12.69 9.69 3.70
CA ALA A 46 11.56 9.77 2.81
C ALA A 46 10.49 8.71 3.10
N SER A 47 9.22 9.14 3.11
CA SER A 47 8.06 8.27 3.25
C SER A 47 6.87 8.79 2.46
N TYR A 48 5.94 7.88 2.15
CA TYR A 48 4.65 8.23 1.59
C TYR A 48 3.54 7.32 2.11
N GLN A 49 2.33 7.85 2.12
CA GLN A 49 1.10 7.11 2.32
C GLN A 49 0.05 7.62 1.33
N ILE A 50 -0.54 6.71 0.56
CA ILE A 50 -1.63 7.00 -0.37
C ILE A 50 -2.84 6.23 0.12
N VAL A 51 -3.91 6.95 0.45
CA VAL A 51 -5.18 6.36 0.84
C VAL A 51 -6.16 6.50 -0.32
N PHE A 52 -6.76 5.39 -0.71
CA PHE A 52 -7.82 5.31 -1.68
C PHE A 52 -9.13 4.97 -0.96
N GLU A 53 -10.18 5.70 -1.27
CA GLU A 53 -11.53 5.47 -0.76
C GLU A 53 -12.38 4.85 -1.87
N GLY A 54 -13.09 3.78 -1.55
CA GLY A 54 -13.99 3.07 -2.42
C GLY A 54 -15.45 3.09 -1.94
N PRO A 55 -16.34 2.36 -2.64
CA PRO A 55 -17.74 2.25 -2.26
C PRO A 55 -17.93 1.66 -0.86
N GLU A 56 -19.03 2.02 -0.20
CA GLU A 56 -19.44 1.43 1.09
C GLU A 56 -18.40 1.56 2.23
N GLY A 57 -17.51 2.56 2.13
CA GLY A 57 -16.45 2.79 3.12
C GLY A 57 -15.26 1.86 2.98
N ALA A 58 -15.15 1.14 1.85
CA ALA A 58 -13.96 0.38 1.53
C ALA A 58 -12.75 1.32 1.41
N GLU A 59 -11.60 0.86 1.86
CA GLU A 59 -10.40 1.68 1.92
C GLU A 59 -9.20 0.84 1.52
N LEU A 60 -8.28 1.48 0.82
CA LEU A 60 -7.00 0.89 0.47
C LEU A 60 -5.89 1.89 0.79
N THR A 61 -4.86 1.44 1.49
CA THR A 61 -3.69 2.24 1.80
C THR A 61 -2.44 1.58 1.23
N VAL A 62 -1.64 2.37 0.51
CA VAL A 62 -0.30 1.99 0.05
C VAL A 62 0.70 2.93 0.69
N GLN A 63 1.70 2.36 1.35
CA GLN A 63 2.72 3.14 2.04
C GLN A 63 4.12 2.67 1.69
N GLY A 64 5.07 3.59 1.76
CA GLY A 64 6.49 3.31 1.60
C GLY A 64 7.34 4.18 2.51
N THR A 65 8.46 3.64 2.99
CA THR A 65 9.39 4.36 3.87
C THR A 65 10.81 3.84 3.71
N VAL A 66 11.82 4.70 3.90
CA VAL A 66 13.23 4.30 4.02
C VAL A 66 13.64 3.96 5.46
N SER A 67 12.77 4.22 6.43
CA SER A 67 13.09 4.11 7.86
C SER A 67 12.23 3.08 8.59
N GLY A 68 12.41 3.02 9.92
CA GLY A 68 11.95 1.94 10.78
C GLY A 68 10.53 1.45 10.49
N VAL A 69 10.45 0.16 10.19
CA VAL A 69 9.20 -0.55 10.00
C VAL A 69 8.79 -1.24 11.30
N GLY A 70 7.54 -1.08 11.69
CA GLY A 70 6.98 -1.80 12.84
C GLY A 70 6.68 -3.26 12.53
N ASP A 71 6.51 -4.05 13.58
CA ASP A 71 6.03 -5.42 13.46
C ASP A 71 4.60 -5.45 12.91
N ILE A 72 4.30 -6.52 12.19
CA ILE A 72 2.97 -6.76 11.63
C ILE A 72 2.27 -7.80 12.49
N PHE A 73 1.10 -7.44 13.01
CA PHE A 73 0.28 -8.35 13.79
C PHE A 73 -0.15 -9.53 12.94
N ARG A 74 -0.05 -10.74 13.51
CA ARG A 74 -0.47 -11.96 12.82
C ARG A 74 -1.99 -12.00 12.75
N GLY A 75 -2.52 -12.13 11.54
CA GLY A 75 -3.95 -12.28 11.32
C GLY A 75 -4.44 -13.71 11.60
N GLN A 76 -5.75 -13.89 11.50
CA GLN A 76 -6.41 -15.19 11.62
C GLN A 76 -6.02 -16.12 10.46
N SER A 77 -5.81 -15.56 9.28
CA SER A 77 -5.28 -16.28 8.13
C SER A 77 -4.23 -15.46 7.39
N ARG A 78 -3.37 -16.15 6.63
CA ARG A 78 -2.36 -15.50 5.81
C ARG A 78 -2.19 -16.18 4.48
N GLN A 79 -1.87 -15.40 3.46
CA GLN A 79 -1.59 -15.91 2.12
C GLN A 79 -0.31 -15.30 1.56
N LYS A 80 0.44 -16.10 0.81
CA LYS A 80 1.61 -15.63 0.07
C LYS A 80 1.15 -15.08 -1.27
N PHE A 81 1.81 -14.02 -1.72
CA PHE A 81 1.62 -13.47 -3.06
C PHE A 81 2.97 -13.16 -3.70
N GLN A 82 2.97 -12.97 -5.02
CA GLN A 82 4.16 -12.60 -5.77
C GLN A 82 3.89 -11.30 -6.51
N ASN A 83 4.65 -10.26 -6.20
CA ASN A 83 4.67 -9.02 -6.96
C ASN A 83 5.88 -9.00 -7.92
N THR A 84 5.69 -8.49 -9.13
CA THR A 84 6.75 -8.44 -10.17
C THR A 84 7.90 -7.52 -9.78
N TRP A 85 7.60 -6.43 -9.06
CA TRP A 85 8.56 -5.39 -8.72
C TRP A 85 9.07 -5.51 -7.29
N LEU A 86 8.20 -5.91 -6.36
CA LEU A 86 8.47 -5.96 -4.92
C LEU A 86 8.81 -7.36 -4.40
N GLY A 87 8.77 -8.38 -5.25
CA GLY A 87 9.12 -9.76 -4.90
C GLY A 87 8.01 -10.50 -4.16
N GLN A 88 8.41 -11.49 -3.35
CA GLN A 88 7.47 -12.33 -2.62
C GLN A 88 6.97 -11.60 -1.37
N GLY A 89 5.65 -11.63 -1.15
CA GLY A 89 4.99 -11.04 0.00
C GLY A 89 4.14 -12.03 0.78
N VAL A 90 3.75 -11.62 1.98
CA VAL A 90 2.74 -12.27 2.82
C VAL A 90 1.69 -11.24 3.14
N MET A 91 0.42 -11.62 3.02
CA MET A 91 -0.72 -10.83 3.46
C MET A 91 -1.41 -11.54 4.62
N GLU A 92 -1.59 -10.81 5.70
CA GLU A 92 -2.40 -11.20 6.85
C GLU A 92 -3.84 -10.70 6.62
N PHE A 93 -4.81 -11.52 7.00
CA PHE A 93 -6.23 -11.19 6.97
C PHE A 93 -6.79 -11.25 8.39
N TYR A 94 -7.57 -10.24 8.72
CA TYR A 94 -8.12 -10.01 10.04
C TYR A 94 -9.64 -10.14 10.05
N GLU A 95 -10.20 -10.58 11.18
CA GLU A 95 -11.64 -10.58 11.40
C GLU A 95 -12.12 -9.20 11.91
N PRO A 96 -13.40 -8.84 11.74
CA PRO A 96 -13.93 -7.52 12.13
C PRO A 96 -13.74 -7.14 13.61
N GLU A 97 -13.53 -8.12 14.49
CA GLU A 97 -13.31 -7.91 15.94
C GLU A 97 -11.82 -7.92 16.33
N SER A 98 -10.91 -7.92 15.36
CA SER A 98 -9.48 -7.88 15.64
C SER A 98 -9.04 -6.52 16.19
N GLU A 99 -7.89 -6.49 16.87
CA GLU A 99 -7.26 -5.23 17.31
C GLU A 99 -6.77 -4.37 16.13
N GLU A 100 -6.57 -4.98 14.96
CA GLU A 100 -6.19 -4.25 13.75
C GLU A 100 -7.42 -3.55 13.13
N PRO A 101 -7.32 -2.26 12.79
CA PRO A 101 -8.42 -1.49 12.21
C PRO A 101 -8.62 -1.73 10.70
N VAL A 102 -8.09 -2.85 10.17
CA VAL A 102 -8.07 -3.20 8.75
C VAL A 102 -8.43 -4.67 8.57
N ASP A 103 -9.00 -5.03 7.42
CA ASP A 103 -9.33 -6.43 7.11
C ASP A 103 -8.13 -7.20 6.56
N PHE A 104 -7.13 -6.48 6.03
CA PHE A 104 -5.88 -7.09 5.57
C PHE A 104 -4.70 -6.12 5.67
N ARG A 105 -3.51 -6.70 5.81
CA ARG A 105 -2.23 -5.99 5.79
C ARG A 105 -1.14 -6.88 5.22
N SER A 106 -0.37 -6.36 4.28
CA SER A 106 0.85 -7.01 3.81
C SER A 106 1.97 -6.81 4.83
N HIS A 107 2.82 -7.83 4.93
CA HIS A 107 4.14 -7.64 5.49
C HIS A 107 4.90 -6.59 4.69
N TRP A 108 5.91 -5.99 5.32
CA TRP A 108 6.79 -5.06 4.64
C TRP A 108 7.55 -5.78 3.53
N LEU A 109 7.43 -5.25 2.32
CA LEU A 109 8.09 -5.70 1.11
C LEU A 109 9.33 -4.85 0.90
N GLN A 110 10.44 -5.47 0.50
CA GLN A 110 11.70 -4.77 0.26
C GLN A 110 12.41 -5.42 -0.92
N VAL A 111 12.90 -4.60 -1.85
CA VAL A 111 13.71 -5.07 -2.99
C VAL A 111 15.18 -4.89 -2.65
N GLY A 112 15.84 -5.99 -2.29
CA GLY A 112 17.23 -5.95 -1.80
C GLY A 112 17.32 -5.40 -0.37
N SER A 113 18.44 -5.63 0.31
CA SER A 113 18.59 -5.33 1.75
C SER A 113 18.62 -3.83 2.10
N GLU A 114 18.91 -2.97 1.12
CA GLU A 114 19.03 -1.51 1.29
C GLU A 114 17.86 -0.76 0.63
N GLY A 115 16.86 -1.48 0.09
CA GLY A 115 15.72 -0.87 -0.57
C GLY A 115 14.75 -0.22 0.41
N PRO A 116 13.91 0.74 -0.03
CA PRO A 116 12.78 1.20 0.77
C PRO A 116 11.82 0.04 1.06
N PHE A 117 11.13 0.13 2.19
CA PHE A 117 10.08 -0.78 2.58
C PHE A 117 8.73 -0.29 2.06
N HIS A 118 7.88 -1.22 1.63
CA HIS A 118 6.52 -0.94 1.18
C HIS A 118 5.51 -1.84 1.86
N SER A 119 4.31 -1.33 2.12
CA SER A 119 3.22 -2.12 2.68
C SER A 119 1.88 -1.67 2.08
N PHE A 120 0.93 -2.59 2.11
CA PHE A 120 -0.39 -2.50 1.51
C PHE A 120 -1.41 -2.99 2.53
N SER A 121 -2.43 -2.20 2.83
CA SER A 121 -3.48 -2.57 3.79
C SER A 121 -4.82 -1.98 3.40
N GLY A 122 -5.90 -2.48 3.99
CA GLY A 122 -7.23 -1.95 3.68
C GLY A 122 -8.36 -2.73 4.30
N LYS A 123 -9.59 -2.32 3.95
CA LYS A 123 -10.84 -2.89 4.45
C LYS A 123 -11.94 -2.79 3.40
N GLY A 124 -13.00 -3.57 3.56
CA GLY A 124 -14.14 -3.60 2.64
C GLY A 124 -13.80 -4.22 1.28
N LEU A 125 -12.79 -5.11 1.23
CA LEU A 125 -12.38 -5.82 0.02
C LEU A 125 -12.33 -7.32 0.27
N GLU A 126 -12.83 -8.09 -0.70
CA GLU A 126 -12.71 -9.54 -0.68
C GLU A 126 -11.23 -9.99 -0.70
N PRO A 127 -10.84 -11.06 0.02
CA PRO A 127 -9.44 -11.49 0.10
C PRO A 127 -8.75 -11.70 -1.26
N LYS A 128 -9.48 -12.21 -2.26
CA LYS A 128 -8.96 -12.39 -3.61
C LYS A 128 -8.65 -11.06 -4.31
N GLN A 129 -9.47 -10.05 -4.07
CA GLN A 129 -9.29 -8.72 -4.64
C GLN A 129 -8.09 -8.01 -3.97
N ALA A 130 -7.96 -8.12 -2.64
CA ALA A 130 -6.79 -7.63 -1.92
C ALA A 130 -5.49 -8.26 -2.46
N LEU A 131 -5.46 -9.59 -2.63
CA LEU A 131 -4.30 -10.30 -3.22
C LEU A 131 -3.99 -9.81 -4.63
N HIS A 132 -5.01 -9.72 -5.48
CA HIS A 132 -4.83 -9.24 -6.85
C HIS A 132 -4.21 -7.85 -6.90
N LEU A 133 -4.64 -6.94 -6.03
CA LEU A 133 -4.08 -5.59 -5.95
C LEU A 133 -2.62 -5.60 -5.47
N ALA A 134 -2.29 -6.40 -4.46
CA ALA A 134 -0.92 -6.55 -3.97
C ALA A 134 0.04 -7.13 -5.02
N GLU A 135 -0.42 -8.10 -5.82
CA GLU A 135 0.33 -8.70 -6.93
C GLU A 135 0.58 -7.71 -8.08
N ASN A 136 -0.31 -6.73 -8.24
CA ASN A 136 -0.31 -5.75 -9.33
C ASN A 136 0.02 -4.32 -8.88
N LEU A 137 0.71 -4.16 -7.75
CA LEU A 137 1.41 -2.91 -7.45
C LEU A 137 2.56 -2.72 -8.44
N ALA A 138 2.68 -1.51 -8.99
CA ALA A 138 3.75 -1.16 -9.90
C ALA A 138 4.33 0.23 -9.57
N PRO A 139 5.57 0.52 -10.01
CA PRO A 139 6.13 1.85 -9.95
C PRO A 139 5.17 2.85 -10.60
N ARG A 140 4.85 3.92 -9.87
CA ARG A 140 4.11 5.05 -10.43
C ARG A 140 4.93 5.69 -11.55
N GLN A 141 4.34 5.81 -12.73
CA GLN A 141 4.93 6.44 -13.92
C GLN A 141 4.81 7.97 -13.88
#